data_AF-A0A7G5GYT4-F1
#
_entry.id   AF-A0A7G5GYT4-F1
#
_cell.length_a   1.000
_cell.length_b   1.000
_cell.length_c   1.000
_cell.angle_alpha   90.00
_cell.angle_beta   90.00
_cell.angle_gamma   90.00
#
_symmetry.space_group_name_H-M   'P 1'
#
loop_
_entity.id
_entity.type
_entity.pdbx_description
1 polymer ?
#
loop_
_entity_poly.entity_id
_entity_poly.type
_entity_poly.pdbx_seq_one_letter_code
_entity_poly.pdbx_strand_id
1 'polypeptide(L)' 'MSKSYIRIVNQIMQYDLSKLSNRQKEILRLLAGDLSIDAISKRLSLTSRTISGHQQLIIKLLGLDNEAELIQLAKSVYL' A
#
# COMPACT_ATOMS: atom_id res chain seq x y z
N MET A 1 -18.09 4.24 -19.58
CA MET A 1 -16.93 3.98 -18.69
C MET A 1 -15.91 5.11 -18.88
N SER A 2 -15.50 5.79 -17.81
CA SER A 2 -14.69 7.02 -17.88
C SER A 2 -13.21 6.72 -18.13
N LYS A 3 -12.54 7.55 -18.96
CA LYS A 3 -11.10 7.49 -19.28
C LYS A 3 -10.20 7.43 -18.05
N SER A 4 -10.62 8.02 -16.93
CA SER A 4 -9.87 8.01 -15.66
C SER A 4 -9.75 6.62 -15.05
N TYR A 5 -10.76 5.76 -15.21
CA TYR A 5 -10.76 4.41 -14.65
C TYR A 5 -9.79 3.48 -15.41
N ILE A 6 -9.78 3.58 -16.74
CA ILE A 6 -8.92 2.76 -17.62
C ILE A 6 -7.43 3.09 -17.41
N ARG A 7 -7.12 4.35 -17.09
CA ARG A 7 -5.73 4.78 -16.82
C ARG A 7 -5.20 4.19 -15.51
N ILE A 8 -6.02 4.17 -14.47
CA ILE A 8 -5.67 3.55 -13.17
C ILE A 8 -5.51 2.03 -13.32
N VAL A 9 -6.44 1.36 -14.00
CA VAL A 9 -6.37 -0.11 -14.19
C VAL A 9 -5.12 -0.54 -14.96
N ASN A 10 -4.70 0.21 -15.99
CA ASN A 10 -3.45 -0.09 -16.70
C ASN A 10 -2.19 0.16 -15.84
N GLN A 11 -2.25 1.11 -14.91
CA GLN A 11 -1.14 1.41 -14.01
C GLN A 11 -1.02 0.35 -12.88
N ILE A 12 -2.14 -0.21 -12.40
CA ILE A 12 -2.11 -1.27 -11.38
C ILE A 12 -1.45 -2.56 -11.90
N MET A 13 -1.66 -2.89 -13.18
CA MET A 13 -1.02 -4.04 -13.84
C MET A 13 0.51 -3.91 -13.96
N GLN A 14 1.08 -2.75 -13.60
CA GLN A 14 2.51 -2.47 -13.64
C GLN A 14 3.24 -2.82 -12.32
N TYR A 15 2.53 -2.92 -11.19
CA TYR A 15 3.17 -3.09 -9.88
C TYR A 15 3.40 -4.56 -9.52
N ASP A 16 4.67 -4.96 -9.44
CA ASP A 16 5.06 -6.31 -9.07
C ASP A 16 5.02 -6.51 -7.54
N LEU A 17 3.87 -6.94 -7.02
CA LEU A 17 3.66 -7.24 -5.60
C LEU A 17 4.49 -8.43 -5.10
N SER A 18 5.11 -9.22 -5.97
CA SER A 18 5.97 -10.34 -5.56
C SER A 18 7.21 -9.85 -4.82
N LYS A 19 7.66 -8.62 -5.10
CA LYS A 19 8.81 -7.96 -4.46
C LYS A 19 8.59 -7.61 -2.98
N LEU A 20 7.34 -7.59 -2.52
CA LEU A 20 7.03 -7.27 -1.14
C LEU A 20 7.23 -8.47 -0.22
N SER A 21 7.83 -8.22 0.94
CA SER A 21 7.89 -9.20 2.02
C SER A 21 6.49 -9.49 2.59
N ASN A 22 6.35 -10.59 3.31
CA ASN A 22 5.08 -10.95 3.95
C ASN A 22 4.58 -9.84 4.89
N ARG A 23 5.49 -9.19 5.63
CA ARG A 23 5.15 -8.08 6.52
C ARG A 23 4.68 -6.84 5.74
N GLN A 24 5.30 -6.55 4.60
CA GLN A 24 4.88 -5.44 3.75
C GLN A 24 3.51 -5.69 3.11
N LYS A 25 3.24 -6.92 2.67
CA LYS A 25 1.92 -7.33 2.16
C LYS A 25 0.85 -7.24 3.25
N GLU A 26 1.17 -7.63 4.48
CA GLU A 26 0.28 -7.49 5.63
C GLU A 26 -0.07 -6.01 5.89
N ILE A 27 0.93 -5.13 5.94
CA ILE A 27 0.72 -3.68 6.12
C ILE A 27 -0.13 -3.12 4.97
N LEU A 28 0.18 -3.49 3.72
CA LEU A 28 -0.58 -3.04 2.55
C LEU A 28 -2.06 -3.47 2.64
N ARG A 29 -2.34 -4.70 3.07
CA ARG A 29 -3.71 -5.18 3.29
C ARG A 29 -4.43 -4.40 4.39
N LEU A 30 -3.74 -4.05 5.48
CA LEU A 30 -4.35 -3.26 6.56
C LEU A 30 -4.66 -1.83 6.12
N LEU A 31 -3.82 -1.23 5.27
CA LEU A 31 -4.09 0.09 4.67
C LEU A 31 -5.33 0.06 3.77
N ALA A 32 -5.56 -1.04 3.05
CA ALA A 32 -6.78 -1.21 2.25
C ALA A 32 -8.06 -1.20 3.11
N GLY A 33 -7.96 -1.65 4.36
CA GLY A 33 -9.06 -1.62 5.34
C GLY A 33 -9.26 -0.27 6.04
N ASP A 34 -8.64 0.81 5.55
CA ASP A 34 -8.71 2.16 6.14
C ASP A 34 -8.16 2.25 7.58
N LEU A 35 -7.29 1.33 7.99
CA LEU A 35 -6.61 1.45 9.30
C LEU A 35 -5.56 2.56 9.24
N SER A 36 -5.56 3.43 10.26
CA SER A 36 -4.52 4.43 10.46
C SER A 36 -3.18 3.78 10.86
N ILE A 37 -2.08 4.51 10.67
CA ILE A 37 -0.73 4.08 11.09
C ILE A 37 -0.71 3.67 12.57
N ASP A 38 -1.40 4.41 13.44
CA ASP A 38 -1.47 4.10 14.88
C ASP A 38 -2.31 2.87 15.19
N ALA A 39 -3.35 2.58 14.39
CA ALA A 39 -4.11 1.35 14.53
C ALA A 39 -3.29 0.14 14.06
N ILE A 40 -2.57 0.28 12.94
CA ILE A 40 -1.67 -0.75 12.42
C ILE A 40 -0.52 -1.01 13.40
N SER A 41 0.05 0.05 13.98
CA SER A 41 1.16 -0.06 14.93
C SER A 41 0.76 -0.87 16.16
N LYS A 42 -0.42 -0.57 16.74
CA LYS A 42 -1.02 -1.36 17.83
C LYS A 42 -1.29 -2.81 17.42
N ARG A 43 -1.90 -3.02 16.25
CA ARG A 43 -2.27 -4.36 15.76
C ARG A 43 -1.05 -5.26 15.54
N LEU A 44 0.04 -4.68 15.05
CA LEU A 44 1.26 -5.41 14.70
C LEU A 44 2.31 -5.40 15.81
N SER A 45 2.02 -4.77 16.96
CA SER A 45 2.94 -4.53 18.08
C SER A 45 4.25 -3.87 17.62
N LEU A 46 4.15 -2.84 16.78
CA LEU A 46 5.26 -2.07 16.24
C LEU A 46 5.09 -0.58 16.56
N THR A 47 6.16 0.19 16.42
CA THR A 47 6.05 1.66 16.53
C THR A 47 5.48 2.25 15.23
N SER A 48 4.79 3.39 15.33
CA SER A 48 4.31 4.13 14.16
C SER A 48 5.47 4.49 13.20
N ARG A 49 6.66 4.79 13.73
CA ARG A 49 7.88 5.01 12.93
C ARG A 49 8.28 3.78 12.12
N THR A 50 8.16 2.58 12.68
CA THR A 50 8.43 1.33 11.96
C THR A 50 7.44 1.11 10.83
N ILE A 51 6.15 1.38 11.07
CA ILE A 51 5.11 1.28 10.03
C ILE A 51 5.37 2.27 8.90
N SER A 52 5.67 3.53 9.21
CA SER A 52 6.06 4.53 8.20
C SER A 52 7.31 4.12 7.43
N GLY A 53 8.30 3.52 8.09
CA GLY A 53 9.48 2.96 7.42
C GLY A 53 9.11 1.85 6.42
N HIS A 54 8.20 0.95 6.78
CA HIS A 54 7.69 -0.05 5.85
C HIS A 54 6.93 0.56 4.67
N GLN A 55 6.08 1.58 4.89
CA GLN A 55 5.39 2.28 3.80
C GLN A 55 6.38 2.90 2.81
N GLN A 56 7.41 3.59 3.31
CA GLN A 56 8.45 4.19 2.47
C GLN A 56 9.20 3.13 1.64
N LEU A 57 9.48 1.96 2.23
CA LEU A 57 10.08 0.85 1.48
C LEU A 57 9.14 0.30 0.41
N ILE A 58 7.84 0.18 0.68
CA ILE A 58 6.86 -0.30 -0.31
C ILE A 58 6.75 0.71 -1.47
N ILE A 59 6.61 1.99 -1.17
CA ILE A 59 6.59 3.09 -2.14
C ILE A 59 7.81 2.99 -3.05
N LYS A 60 9.01 2.86 -2.47
CA LYS A 60 10.26 2.71 -3.25
C LYS A 60 10.30 1.43 -4.10
N LEU A 61 9.88 0.29 -3.54
CA LEU A 61 9.92 -1.00 -4.24
C LEU A 61 8.95 -1.06 -5.42
N LEU A 62 7.81 -0.39 -5.30
CA LEU A 62 6.76 -0.35 -6.32
C LEU A 62 6.89 0.86 -7.24
N GLY A 63 7.77 1.82 -6.96
CA GLY A 63 7.94 3.03 -7.76
C GLY A 63 6.72 3.96 -7.67
N LEU A 64 6.16 4.10 -6.47
CA LEU A 64 5.08 5.03 -6.18
C LEU A 64 5.66 6.40 -5.82
N ASP A 65 4.91 7.46 -6.07
CA ASP A 65 5.37 8.82 -5.77
C ASP A 65 5.08 9.23 -4.31
N ASN A 66 4.03 8.68 -3.70
CA ASN A 66 3.57 9.11 -2.38
C ASN A 66 2.66 8.08 -1.68
N GLU A 67 2.29 8.39 -0.43
CA GLU A 67 1.42 7.55 0.39
C GLU A 67 -0.03 7.48 -0.13
N ALA A 68 -0.53 8.53 -0.79
CA ALA A 68 -1.88 8.50 -1.35
C ALA A 68 -1.98 7.46 -2.48
N GLU A 69 -0.97 7.36 -3.33
CA GLU A 69 -0.87 6.29 -4.34
C GLU A 69 -0.77 4.90 -3.70
N LEU A 70 -0.02 4.77 -2.60
CA LEU A 70 0.07 3.51 -1.84
C LEU A 70 -1.30 3.07 -1.32
N ILE A 71 -2.07 3.99 -0.73
CA ILE A 71 -3.42 3.72 -0.22
C ILE A 71 -4.36 3.37 -1.37
N GLN A 72 -4.29 4.11 -2.48
CA GLN A 72 -5.12 3.84 -3.65
C GLN A 72 -4.82 2.45 -4.25
N LEU A 73 -3.55 2.09 -4.36
CA LEU A 73 -3.11 0.77 -4.79
C LEU A 73 -3.57 -0.32 -3.83
N ALA A 74 -3.42 -0.10 -2.52
CA ALA A 74 -3.87 -1.05 -1.51
C ALA A 74 -5.36 -1.36 -1.67
N LYS A 75 -6.19 -0.33 -1.82
CA LYS A 75 -7.63 -0.48 -2.06
C LYS A 75 -7.90 -1.26 -3.34
N SER A 76 -7.26 -0.91 -4.46
CA SER A 76 -7.52 -1.59 -5.73
C SER A 76 -7.08 -3.06 -5.78
N VAL A 77 -6.15 -3.47 -4.92
CA VAL A 77 -5.64 -4.85 -4.88
C VAL A 77 -6.48 -5.74 -3.96
N TYR A 78 -7.06 -5.18 -2.90
CA TYR A 78 -7.74 -5.95 -1.85
C TYR A 78 -9.26 -5.69 -1.73
N LEU A 79 -9.82 -4.72 -2.46
CA LEU A 79 -11.25 -4.39 -2.55
C LEU A 79 -11.70 -4.39 -4.02
#